data_AF-A0A1W9N3G5-F1
#
_entry.id   AF-A0A1W9N3G5-F1
#
_cell.length_a   1.000
_cell.length_b   1.000
_cell.length_c   1.000
_cell.angle_alpha   90.00
_cell.angle_beta   90.00
_cell.angle_gamma   90.00
#
_symmetry.space_group_name_H-M   'P 1'
#
loop_
_entity.id
_entity.type
_entity.pdbx_description
1 polymer ?
#
loop_
_entity_poly.entity_id
_entity_poly.type
_entity_poly.pdbx_seq_one_letter_code
_entity_poly.pdbx_strand_id
1 'polypeptide(L)'
;AINLYACHPFFIEGFSTMTNGENTAFIPIREYLMSRGFQGYSGYQSDSEVFTHILHYTLSKLRLGLETYKHVITPLQDRDLENHPDGIFLKHLKHSCRRLIIDGPNCVIGSLPDHSLFMVQDRKKLRPGVVGGRPGLFAFSSEICGLDAVIPDRDKSKDFQPMHLDTALVGPDRQEVRICRQTEALRLPH
;
A
#
# COMPACT_ATOMS: atom_id res chain seq x y z
N ALA A 1 -13.67 -14.77 -21.29
CA ALA A 1 -14.66 -13.75 -20.85
C ALA A 1 -14.01 -12.92 -19.74
N ILE A 2 -14.18 -11.60 -19.74
CA ILE A 2 -13.69 -10.73 -18.64
C ILE A 2 -14.71 -10.82 -17.51
N ASN A 3 -14.27 -11.19 -16.31
CA ASN A 3 -15.12 -11.11 -15.12
C ASN A 3 -15.12 -9.66 -14.62
N LEU A 4 -16.22 -8.93 -14.84
CA LEU A 4 -16.35 -7.53 -14.41
C LEU A 4 -16.13 -7.34 -12.91
N TYR A 5 -16.42 -8.36 -12.10
CA TYR A 5 -16.20 -8.36 -10.66
C TYR A 5 -14.73 -8.50 -10.25
N ALA A 6 -13.84 -8.78 -11.20
CA ALA A 6 -12.39 -8.81 -10.98
C ALA A 6 -11.69 -7.53 -11.48
N CYS A 7 -12.45 -6.53 -11.96
CA CYS A 7 -11.89 -5.27 -12.43
C CYS A 7 -11.57 -4.32 -11.26
N HIS A 8 -10.37 -3.74 -11.32
CA HIS A 8 -9.96 -2.67 -10.41
C HIS A 8 -10.72 -1.35 -10.65
N PRO A 9 -10.78 -0.46 -9.65
CA PRO A 9 -10.27 -0.62 -8.29
C PRO A 9 -11.20 -1.42 -7.38
N PHE A 10 -10.66 -2.07 -6.35
CA PHE A 10 -11.45 -2.67 -5.27
C PHE A 10 -11.76 -1.64 -4.18
N PHE A 11 -12.85 -1.85 -3.44
CA PHE A 11 -13.35 -0.89 -2.44
C PHE A 11 -13.95 -1.56 -1.21
N ILE A 12 -13.69 -1.00 -0.03
CA ILE A 12 -14.36 -1.38 1.22
C ILE A 12 -14.35 -0.20 2.19
N GLU A 13 -15.51 0.21 2.72
CA GLU A 13 -15.64 1.26 3.76
C GLU A 13 -14.81 2.56 3.51
N GLY A 14 -14.72 3.03 2.26
CA GLY A 14 -13.96 4.24 1.92
C GLY A 14 -12.51 3.98 1.50
N PHE A 15 -11.99 2.78 1.76
CA PHE A 15 -10.67 2.35 1.31
C PHE A 15 -10.75 1.80 -0.10
N SER A 16 -9.74 2.08 -0.92
CA SER A 16 -9.67 1.53 -2.26
C SER A 16 -8.24 1.26 -2.68
N THR A 17 -8.01 0.16 -3.42
CA THR A 17 -6.70 -0.10 -4.05
C THR A 17 -6.86 -0.62 -5.48
N MET A 18 -5.87 -0.32 -6.30
CA MET A 18 -5.61 -0.96 -7.58
C MET A 18 -4.17 -1.45 -7.61
N THR A 19 -3.94 -2.58 -8.27
CA THR A 19 -2.64 -3.25 -8.27
C THR A 19 -2.22 -3.59 -9.68
N ASN A 20 -0.97 -3.25 -10.03
CA ASN A 20 -0.27 -3.80 -11.18
C ASN A 20 0.68 -4.87 -10.65
N GLY A 21 0.41 -6.15 -10.95
CA GLY A 21 1.18 -7.23 -10.38
C GLY A 21 0.41 -8.54 -10.27
N GLU A 22 0.98 -9.46 -9.52
CA GLU A 22 0.38 -10.74 -9.15
C GLU A 22 0.82 -11.09 -7.72
N ASN A 23 -0.13 -11.53 -6.90
CA ASN A 23 0.11 -11.98 -5.54
C ASN A 23 -0.04 -13.50 -5.41
N THR A 24 1.09 -14.20 -5.38
CA THR A 24 1.13 -15.67 -5.28
C THR A 24 0.71 -16.19 -3.90
N ALA A 25 0.73 -15.34 -2.87
CA ALA A 25 0.31 -15.65 -1.51
C ALA A 25 -1.21 -15.43 -1.27
N PHE A 26 -2.03 -15.35 -2.32
CA PHE A 26 -3.45 -15.02 -2.23
C PHE A 26 -4.26 -15.91 -1.27
N ILE A 27 -4.17 -17.24 -1.42
CA ILE A 27 -5.00 -18.20 -0.66
C ILE A 27 -4.84 -18.05 0.87
N PRO A 28 -3.62 -18.08 1.46
CA PRO A 28 -3.47 -17.93 2.90
C PRO A 28 -3.91 -16.55 3.41
N ILE A 29 -3.75 -15.49 2.62
CA ILE A 29 -4.19 -14.14 2.97
C ILE A 29 -5.72 -14.08 3.03
N ARG A 30 -6.38 -14.59 1.98
CA ARG A 30 -7.84 -14.66 1.88
C ARG A 30 -8.44 -15.41 3.07
N GLU A 31 -7.93 -16.61 3.36
CA GLU A 31 -8.42 -17.43 4.48
C GLU A 31 -8.23 -16.73 5.82
N TYR A 32 -7.08 -16.07 6.03
CA TYR A 32 -6.84 -15.30 7.24
C TYR A 32 -7.85 -14.16 7.40
N LEU A 33 -8.07 -13.37 6.35
CA LEU A 33 -9.02 -12.25 6.37
C LEU A 33 -10.46 -12.72 6.59
N MET A 34 -10.92 -13.75 5.87
CA MET A 34 -12.24 -14.34 6.05
C MET A 34 -12.45 -14.85 7.49
N SER A 35 -11.40 -15.42 8.11
CA SER A 35 -11.48 -15.88 9.50
C SER A 35 -11.64 -14.77 10.54
N ARG A 36 -11.48 -13.49 10.18
CA ARG A 36 -11.67 -12.35 11.09
C ARG A 36 -13.15 -12.06 11.39
N GLY A 37 -14.08 -12.72 10.70
CA GLY A 37 -15.52 -12.58 10.93
C GLY A 37 -16.11 -11.24 10.50
N PHE A 38 -15.39 -10.47 9.67
CA PHE A 38 -15.90 -9.23 9.10
C PHE A 38 -16.59 -9.52 7.77
N GLN A 39 -17.88 -9.20 7.65
CA GLN A 39 -18.73 -9.55 6.51
C GLN A 39 -18.18 -9.05 5.16
N GLY A 40 -17.51 -7.89 5.16
CA GLY A 40 -16.90 -7.32 3.96
C GLY A 40 -15.67 -8.09 3.44
N TYR A 41 -15.07 -8.98 4.23
CA TYR A 41 -13.99 -9.86 3.76
C TYR A 41 -14.56 -11.12 3.11
N SER A 42 -15.20 -10.96 1.95
CA SER A 42 -15.80 -12.05 1.19
C SER A 42 -15.76 -11.74 -0.30
N GLY A 43 -16.34 -12.59 -1.14
CA GLY A 43 -16.55 -12.27 -2.56
C GLY A 43 -15.34 -12.38 -3.48
N TYR A 44 -14.12 -12.56 -2.95
CA TYR A 44 -12.85 -12.54 -3.69
C TYR A 44 -12.89 -13.15 -5.11
N GLN A 45 -12.79 -12.30 -6.13
CA GLN A 45 -12.69 -12.69 -7.55
C GLN A 45 -11.31 -12.41 -8.16
N SER A 46 -10.46 -11.68 -7.45
CA SER A 46 -9.10 -11.32 -7.85
C SER A 46 -8.14 -11.48 -6.67
N ASP A 47 -6.90 -11.84 -6.98
CA ASP A 47 -5.80 -11.83 -6.02
C ASP A 47 -5.55 -10.43 -5.44
N SER A 48 -5.86 -9.39 -6.20
CA SER A 48 -5.56 -8.01 -5.87
C SER A 48 -6.56 -7.39 -4.88
N GLU A 49 -7.72 -8.00 -4.68
CA GLU A 49 -8.73 -7.55 -3.71
C GLU A 49 -8.21 -7.66 -2.26
N VAL A 50 -7.27 -8.59 -2.01
CA VAL A 50 -6.66 -8.71 -0.68
C VAL A 50 -5.89 -7.46 -0.28
N PHE A 51 -5.34 -6.67 -1.21
CA PHE A 51 -4.63 -5.45 -0.85
C PHE A 51 -5.55 -4.42 -0.18
N THR A 52 -6.76 -4.23 -0.73
CA THR A 52 -7.79 -3.37 -0.13
C THR A 52 -8.22 -3.90 1.24
N HIS A 53 -8.39 -5.22 1.37
CA HIS A 53 -8.85 -5.81 2.64
C HIS A 53 -7.77 -5.80 3.72
N ILE A 54 -6.49 -6.01 3.36
CA ILE A 54 -5.36 -5.82 4.29
C ILE A 54 -5.28 -4.35 4.71
N LEU A 55 -5.43 -3.40 3.78
CA LEU A 55 -5.41 -1.97 4.09
C LEU A 55 -6.48 -1.62 5.11
N HIS A 56 -7.72 -2.04 4.85
CA HIS A 56 -8.83 -1.88 5.78
C HIS A 56 -8.58 -2.58 7.12
N TYR A 57 -8.03 -3.80 7.12
CA TYR A 57 -7.70 -4.51 8.36
C TYR A 57 -6.69 -3.75 9.21
N THR A 58 -5.61 -3.26 8.59
CA THR A 58 -4.54 -2.52 9.28
C THR A 58 -5.07 -1.21 9.87
N LEU A 59 -5.80 -0.41 9.10
CA LEU A 59 -6.23 0.92 9.56
C LEU A 59 -7.48 0.87 10.44
N SER A 60 -8.47 0.03 10.13
CA SER A 60 -9.75 0.00 10.86
C SER A 60 -9.78 -1.02 12.01
N LYS A 61 -9.16 -2.21 11.83
CA LYS A 61 -9.23 -3.28 12.84
C LYS A 61 -8.04 -3.26 13.79
N LEU A 62 -6.82 -3.10 13.26
CA LEU A 62 -5.62 -2.94 14.10
C LEU A 62 -5.43 -1.50 14.61
N ARG A 63 -6.12 -0.52 14.01
CA ARG A 63 -6.03 0.91 14.36
C ARG A 63 -4.62 1.46 14.25
N LEU A 64 -3.88 1.01 13.24
CA LEU A 64 -2.53 1.47 12.97
C LEU A 64 -2.50 2.46 11.79
N GLY A 65 -1.52 3.35 11.79
CA GLY A 65 -1.32 4.32 10.71
C GLY A 65 -0.90 3.67 9.38
N LEU A 66 -1.03 4.41 8.28
CA LEU A 66 -0.68 3.94 6.93
C LEU A 66 0.79 3.50 6.83
N GLU A 67 1.69 4.11 7.59
CA GLU A 67 3.10 3.74 7.67
C GLU A 67 3.28 2.24 8.03
N THR A 68 2.36 1.67 8.79
CA THR A 68 2.41 0.25 9.18
C THR A 68 1.93 -0.70 8.08
N TYR A 69 1.18 -0.22 7.09
CA TYR A 69 0.63 -1.05 6.01
C TYR A 69 1.74 -1.78 5.26
N LYS A 70 2.84 -1.09 4.95
CA LYS A 70 4.00 -1.70 4.29
C LYS A 70 4.67 -2.76 5.18
N HIS A 71 4.73 -2.55 6.49
CA HIS A 71 5.24 -3.56 7.43
C HIS A 71 4.36 -4.81 7.53
N VAL A 72 3.05 -4.70 7.26
CA VAL A 72 2.14 -5.85 7.22
C VAL A 72 2.34 -6.66 5.94
N ILE A 73 2.38 -6.00 4.78
CA ILE A 73 2.46 -6.70 3.48
C ILE A 73 3.88 -7.15 3.15
N THR A 74 4.90 -6.33 3.45
CA THR A 74 6.32 -6.58 3.16
C THR A 74 7.19 -6.26 4.39
N PRO A 75 7.13 -7.07 5.46
CA PRO A 75 7.86 -6.80 6.69
C PRO A 75 9.38 -6.76 6.48
N LEU A 76 10.05 -5.98 7.33
CA LEU A 76 11.49 -5.93 7.41
C LEU A 76 12.12 -7.29 7.79
N GLN A 77 13.38 -7.48 7.38
CA GLN A 77 14.16 -8.64 7.82
C GLN A 77 14.56 -8.46 9.29
N ASP A 78 14.84 -9.56 9.98
CA ASP A 78 15.10 -9.51 11.43
C ASP A 78 16.28 -8.61 11.79
N ARG A 79 17.34 -8.61 10.98
CA ARG A 79 18.49 -7.69 11.11
C ARG A 79 18.09 -6.21 11.01
N ASP A 80 17.12 -5.88 10.16
CA ASP A 80 16.69 -4.50 9.94
C ASP A 80 15.78 -4.07 11.10
N LEU A 81 15.00 -5.01 11.64
CA LEU A 81 14.15 -4.82 12.83
C LEU A 81 14.96 -4.60 14.11
N GLU A 82 16.10 -5.27 14.27
CA GLU A 82 16.99 -5.10 15.42
C GLU A 82 17.51 -3.66 15.57
N ASN A 83 17.66 -2.95 14.46
CA ASN A 83 18.13 -1.56 14.42
C ASN A 83 16.99 -0.53 14.32
N HIS A 84 15.74 -0.99 14.27
CA HIS A 84 14.58 -0.11 14.10
C HIS A 84 14.14 0.45 15.47
N PRO A 85 13.80 1.76 15.57
CA PRO A 85 13.29 2.36 16.81
C PRO A 85 12.12 1.56 17.44
N ASP A 86 11.15 1.16 16.61
CA ASP A 86 10.00 0.33 17.00
C ASP A 86 10.19 -1.18 16.74
N GLY A 87 11.43 -1.68 16.75
CA GLY A 87 11.77 -3.05 16.34
C GLY A 87 11.01 -4.16 17.07
N ILE A 88 10.81 -4.00 18.39
CA ILE A 88 10.05 -4.98 19.21
C ILE A 88 8.60 -5.07 18.74
N PHE A 89 7.94 -3.92 18.58
CA PHE A 89 6.56 -3.84 18.10
C PHE A 89 6.44 -4.46 16.70
N LEU A 90 7.33 -4.06 15.79
CA LEU A 90 7.33 -4.55 14.42
C LEU A 90 7.59 -6.06 14.31
N LYS A 91 8.40 -6.63 15.21
CA LYS A 91 8.61 -8.08 15.30
C LYS A 91 7.32 -8.80 15.69
N HIS A 92 6.60 -8.30 16.69
CA HIS A 92 5.30 -8.85 17.07
C HIS A 92 4.25 -8.69 15.95
N LEU A 93 4.23 -7.54 15.27
CA LEU A 93 3.36 -7.30 14.12
C LEU A 93 3.64 -8.31 13.00
N LYS A 94 4.91 -8.51 12.63
CA LYS A 94 5.35 -9.49 11.64
C LYS A 94 4.90 -10.91 11.99
N HIS A 95 5.03 -11.32 13.26
CA HIS A 95 4.58 -12.65 13.69
C HIS A 95 3.06 -12.80 13.66
N SER A 96 2.33 -11.79 14.15
CA SER A 96 0.86 -11.80 14.24
C SER A 96 0.18 -11.73 12.86
N CYS A 97 0.78 -10.98 11.94
CA CYS A 97 0.30 -10.77 10.58
C CYS A 97 1.05 -11.62 9.54
N ARG A 98 1.76 -12.68 9.94
CA ARG A 98 2.56 -13.52 9.02
C ARG A 98 1.75 -14.03 7.82
N ARG A 99 0.46 -14.29 8.00
CA ARG A 99 -0.46 -14.75 6.94
C ARG A 99 -0.87 -13.65 5.95
N LEU A 100 -0.60 -12.38 6.25
CA LEU A 100 -0.88 -11.21 5.40
C LEU A 100 0.32 -10.78 4.54
N ILE A 101 1.47 -11.42 4.73
CA ILE A 101 2.67 -11.13 3.95
C ILE A 101 2.42 -11.54 2.50
N ILE A 102 2.58 -10.59 1.58
CA ILE A 102 2.40 -10.82 0.15
C ILE A 102 3.66 -11.44 -0.46
N ASP A 103 3.47 -12.10 -1.59
CA ASP A 103 4.58 -12.59 -2.42
C ASP A 103 4.26 -12.36 -3.90
N GLY A 104 5.30 -12.14 -4.71
CA GLY A 104 5.17 -11.77 -6.11
C GLY A 104 5.29 -10.27 -6.42
N PRO A 105 5.41 -9.92 -7.70
CA PRO A 105 5.61 -8.55 -8.17
C PRO A 105 4.37 -7.70 -7.95
N ASN A 106 4.49 -6.52 -7.33
CA ASN A 106 3.35 -5.61 -7.20
C ASN A 106 3.74 -4.13 -7.10
N CYS A 107 2.89 -3.30 -7.70
CA CYS A 107 2.78 -1.87 -7.46
C CYS A 107 1.31 -1.57 -7.15
N VAL A 108 1.06 -1.10 -5.92
CA VAL A 108 -0.28 -0.82 -5.39
C VAL A 108 -0.44 0.68 -5.28
N ILE A 109 -1.50 1.21 -5.87
CA ILE A 109 -1.97 2.58 -5.66
C ILE A 109 -3.27 2.49 -4.86
N GLY A 110 -3.38 3.25 -3.79
CA GLY A 110 -4.58 3.24 -2.94
C GLY A 110 -5.05 4.62 -2.53
N SER A 111 -6.32 4.67 -2.12
CA SER A 111 -6.98 5.84 -1.54
C SER A 111 -7.50 5.48 -0.16
N LEU A 112 -7.35 6.43 0.77
CA LEU A 112 -7.93 6.38 2.10
C LEU A 112 -9.28 7.12 2.13
N PRO A 113 -10.11 6.91 3.18
CA PRO A 113 -11.40 7.61 3.33
C PRO A 113 -11.28 9.13 3.41
N ASP A 114 -10.15 9.66 3.86
CA ASP A 114 -9.87 11.11 3.91
C ASP A 114 -9.43 11.69 2.56
N HIS A 115 -9.40 10.87 1.49
CA HIS A 115 -8.89 11.21 0.16
C HIS A 115 -7.37 11.34 0.05
N SER A 116 -6.61 10.89 1.06
CA SER A 116 -5.18 10.67 0.89
C SER A 116 -4.93 9.58 -0.15
N LEU A 117 -3.91 9.78 -0.99
CA LEU A 117 -3.46 8.80 -1.98
C LEU A 117 -2.08 8.28 -1.62
N PHE A 118 -1.85 6.98 -1.82
CA PHE A 118 -0.55 6.38 -1.58
C PHE A 118 -0.15 5.40 -2.67
N MET A 119 1.16 5.15 -2.75
CA MET A 119 1.75 4.13 -3.59
C MET A 119 2.78 3.33 -2.80
N VAL A 120 2.63 2.01 -2.84
CA VAL A 120 3.55 1.04 -2.24
C VAL A 120 3.88 -0.04 -3.25
N GLN A 121 5.07 -0.61 -3.14
CA GLN A 121 5.57 -1.63 -4.05
C GLN A 121 6.22 -2.78 -3.26
N ASP A 122 6.32 -3.93 -3.91
CA ASP A 122 7.07 -5.07 -3.42
C ASP A 122 8.56 -4.72 -3.19
N ARG A 123 9.23 -5.50 -2.33
CA ARG A 123 10.61 -5.21 -1.92
C ARG A 123 11.62 -5.25 -3.08
N LYS A 124 11.37 -6.06 -4.11
CA LYS A 124 12.25 -6.22 -5.28
C LYS A 124 11.97 -5.16 -6.36
N LYS A 125 10.90 -4.37 -6.23
CA LYS A 125 10.47 -3.33 -7.18
C LYS A 125 10.30 -3.89 -8.60
N LEU A 126 9.47 -4.92 -8.74
CA LEU A 126 9.31 -5.61 -10.03
C LEU A 126 8.34 -4.89 -10.99
N ARG A 127 7.65 -3.85 -10.51
CA ARG A 127 6.68 -3.07 -11.30
C ARG A 127 6.98 -1.58 -11.14
N PRO A 128 6.85 -0.78 -12.22
CA PRO A 128 7.14 0.64 -12.14
C PRO A 128 5.99 1.40 -11.46
N GLY A 129 6.33 2.53 -10.86
CA GLY A 129 5.40 3.42 -10.20
C GLY A 129 6.08 4.76 -9.93
N VAL A 130 5.42 5.84 -10.29
CA VAL A 130 5.90 7.22 -10.15
C VAL A 130 4.78 8.10 -9.60
N VAL A 131 5.16 9.03 -8.73
CA VAL A 131 4.32 10.12 -8.26
C VAL A 131 4.97 11.44 -8.64
N GLY A 132 4.16 12.39 -9.09
CA GLY A 132 4.64 13.71 -9.45
C GLY A 132 3.50 14.72 -9.54
N GLY A 133 3.84 15.99 -9.49
CA GLY A 133 2.85 17.07 -9.54
C GLY A 133 3.35 18.37 -8.93
N ARG A 134 2.39 19.17 -8.48
CA ARG A 134 2.59 20.47 -7.84
C ARG A 134 1.51 20.68 -6.77
N PRO A 135 1.71 21.60 -5.80
CA PRO A 135 0.68 21.91 -4.82
C PRO A 135 -0.70 22.12 -5.46
N GLY A 136 -1.70 21.42 -4.95
CA GLY A 136 -3.07 21.35 -5.46
C GLY A 136 -3.35 20.21 -6.44
N LEU A 137 -2.34 19.65 -7.12
CA LEU A 137 -2.51 18.59 -8.11
C LEU A 137 -1.31 17.63 -8.16
N PHE A 138 -1.54 16.40 -7.73
CA PHE A 138 -0.57 15.30 -7.83
C PHE A 138 -1.22 14.11 -8.54
N ALA A 139 -0.40 13.36 -9.25
CA ALA A 139 -0.81 12.13 -9.91
C ALA A 139 0.15 10.99 -9.57
N PHE A 140 -0.41 9.78 -9.52
CA PHE A 140 0.31 8.52 -9.37
C PHE A 140 0.09 7.72 -10.65
N SER A 141 1.15 7.14 -11.20
CA SER A 141 1.09 6.43 -12.47
C SER A 141 2.08 5.28 -12.49
N SER A 142 1.82 4.26 -13.30
CA SER A 142 2.83 3.22 -13.58
C SER A 142 4.00 3.79 -14.37
N GLU A 143 3.78 4.84 -15.17
CA GLU A 143 4.76 5.39 -16.10
C GLU A 143 4.77 6.93 -16.11
N ILE A 144 5.93 7.51 -16.42
CA ILE A 144 6.14 8.97 -16.46
C ILE A 144 5.30 9.63 -17.55
N CYS A 145 5.01 8.92 -18.65
CA CYS A 145 4.16 9.42 -19.73
C CYS A 145 2.75 9.80 -19.24
N GLY A 146 2.22 9.08 -18.23
CA GLY A 146 0.95 9.43 -17.59
C GLY A 146 1.02 10.76 -16.85
N LEU A 147 2.14 11.04 -16.17
CA LEU A 147 2.35 12.34 -15.53
C LEU A 147 2.55 13.45 -16.57
N ASP A 148 3.28 13.18 -17.64
CA ASP A 148 3.49 14.13 -18.73
C ASP A 148 2.20 14.52 -19.44
N ALA A 149 1.26 13.60 -19.57
CA ALA A 149 -0.05 13.88 -20.16
C ALA A 149 -0.97 14.68 -19.23
N VAL A 150 -0.98 14.36 -17.93
CA VAL A 150 -1.95 14.94 -16.98
C VAL A 150 -1.44 16.25 -16.35
N ILE A 151 -0.14 16.35 -16.10
CA ILE A 151 0.51 17.50 -15.44
C ILE A 151 1.81 17.84 -16.19
N PRO A 152 1.72 18.37 -17.43
CA PRO A 152 2.89 18.66 -18.27
C PRO A 152 3.79 19.76 -17.71
N ASP A 153 3.23 20.68 -16.92
CA ASP A 153 3.87 21.85 -16.32
C ASP A 153 4.52 21.59 -14.95
N ARG A 154 4.49 20.34 -14.46
CA ARG A 154 5.12 19.99 -13.17
C ARG A 154 6.64 20.09 -13.23
N ASP A 155 7.25 20.24 -12.06
CA ASP A 155 8.69 20.13 -11.90
C ASP A 155 9.12 18.65 -11.93
N LYS A 156 9.54 18.17 -13.11
CA LYS A 156 9.95 16.77 -13.32
C LYS A 156 11.12 16.34 -12.43
N SER A 157 11.93 17.27 -11.91
CA SER A 157 13.02 16.94 -10.99
C SER A 157 12.52 16.47 -9.62
N LYS A 158 11.24 16.74 -9.30
CA LYS A 158 10.56 16.32 -8.08
C LYS A 158 9.71 15.06 -8.25
N ASP A 159 9.65 14.50 -9.47
CA ASP A 159 9.00 13.21 -9.67
C ASP A 159 9.73 12.15 -8.83
N PHE A 160 8.97 11.35 -8.10
CA PHE A 160 9.51 10.36 -7.19
C PHE A 160 9.02 8.97 -7.57
N GLN A 161 9.94 8.01 -7.58
CA GLN A 161 9.63 6.59 -7.78
C GLN A 161 9.96 5.84 -6.49
N PRO A 162 8.95 5.39 -5.73
CA PRO A 162 9.19 4.60 -4.52
C PRO A 162 10.08 3.38 -4.79
N MET A 163 11.05 3.16 -3.91
CA MET A 163 11.99 2.04 -3.99
C MET A 163 11.89 1.21 -2.72
N HIS A 164 12.06 -0.11 -2.83
CA HIS A 164 12.34 -1.05 -1.72
C HIS A 164 11.51 -0.84 -0.43
N LEU A 165 11.89 0.11 0.42
CA LEU A 165 11.31 0.41 1.74
C LEU A 165 10.35 1.62 1.75
N ASP A 166 10.25 2.35 0.64
CA ASP A 166 9.49 3.59 0.56
C ASP A 166 7.99 3.32 0.35
N THR A 167 7.17 4.18 0.94
CA THR A 167 5.76 4.40 0.56
C THR A 167 5.64 5.89 0.22
N ALA A 168 5.12 6.22 -0.96
CA ALA A 168 4.78 7.60 -1.29
C ALA A 168 3.34 7.90 -0.89
N LEU A 169 3.09 9.07 -0.33
CA LEU A 169 1.81 9.53 0.17
C LEU A 169 1.58 10.99 -0.24
N VAL A 170 0.39 11.30 -0.70
CA VAL A 170 -0.11 12.68 -0.82
C VAL A 170 -1.32 12.79 0.08
N GLY A 171 -1.24 13.71 1.05
CA GLY A 171 -2.32 13.96 2.01
C GLY A 171 -3.54 14.64 1.38
N PRO A 172 -4.62 14.82 2.17
CA PRO A 172 -5.86 15.40 1.67
C PRO A 172 -5.72 16.88 1.27
N ASP A 173 -4.74 17.56 1.84
CA ASP A 173 -4.38 18.96 1.55
C ASP A 173 -3.63 19.13 0.22
N ARG A 174 -3.10 18.03 -0.35
CA ARG A 174 -2.43 17.99 -1.66
C ARG A 174 -1.32 19.02 -1.78
N GLN A 175 -0.52 19.18 -0.71
CA GLN A 175 0.57 20.16 -0.70
C GLN A 175 1.89 19.57 -1.21
N GLU A 176 2.20 18.34 -0.83
CA GLU A 176 3.49 17.71 -1.09
C GLU A 176 3.36 16.18 -1.20
N VAL A 177 4.38 15.57 -1.81
CA VAL A 177 4.62 14.12 -1.72
C VAL A 177 5.42 13.85 -0.45
N ARG A 178 4.86 13.09 0.47
CA ARG A 178 5.52 12.58 1.67
C ARG A 178 6.01 11.17 1.43
N ILE A 179 7.23 10.88 1.89
CA ILE A 179 7.80 9.55 1.81
C ILE A 179 7.83 8.97 3.22
N CYS A 180 7.18 7.82 3.41
CA CYS A 180 7.27 7.04 4.64
C CYS A 180 8.22 5.88 4.39
N ARG A 181 9.37 5.86 5.08
CA ARG A 181 10.33 4.75 4.98
C ARG A 181 10.09 3.76 6.11
N GLN A 182 10.16 2.46 5.81
CA GLN A 182 10.06 1.40 6.83
C GLN A 182 11.18 1.43 7.89
N THR A 183 12.20 2.27 7.74
CA THR A 183 13.28 2.43 8.75
C THR A 183 13.01 3.58 9.72
N GLU A 184 11.98 4.39 9.47
CA GLU A 184 11.62 5.54 10.29
C GLU A 184 10.73 5.12 11.46
N ALA A 185 10.80 5.89 12.55
CA ALA A 185 9.95 5.65 13.71
C ALA A 185 8.45 5.77 13.35
N LEU A 186 7.64 4.87 13.90
CA LEU A 186 6.20 4.83 13.70
C LEU A 186 5.48 5.82 14.62
N ARG A 187 4.34 6.35 14.16
CA ARG A 187 3.46 7.15 15.02
C ARG A 187 2.45 6.22 15.69
N LEU A 188 2.93 5.43 16.65
CA LEU A 188 2.08 4.47 17.35
C LEU A 188 1.05 5.21 18.24
N PRO A 189 -0.23 4.79 18.24
CA PRO A 189 -1.20 5.31 19.19
C PRO A 189 -0.78 4.92 20.62
N HIS A 190 -0.86 5.88 21.54
CA HIS A 190 -0.63 5.69 22.98
C HIS A 190 -1.78 4.93 23.65
#